data_AF-A0A067GTZ4-F1
#
_entry.id   AF-A0A067GTZ4-F1
#
_cell.length_a   1.000
_cell.length_b   1.000
_cell.length_c   1.000
_cell.angle_alpha   90.00
_cell.angle_beta   90.00
_cell.angle_gamma   90.00
#
_symmetry.space_group_name_H-M   'P 1'
#
loop_
_entity.id
_entity.type
_entity.pdbx_description
1 polymer ?
#
loop_
_entity_poly.entity_id
_entity_poly.type
_entity_poly.pdbx_seq_one_letter_code
_entity_poly.pdbx_strand_id
1 'polypeptide(L)'
;HSGSSPRKLSDSEIYPSAFHSTPERRKFSKEEWERFTRDSTERALEGLVSSPDFSKWVAANAERITVTPRKTSADSSVCRRKWFLVF
;
A
#
# COMPACT_ATOMS: atom_id res chain seq x y z
N HIS A 1 -26.38 40.52 -14.62
CA HIS A 1 -25.36 39.74 -13.88
C HIS A 1 -25.73 38.27 -13.99
N SER A 2 -25.04 37.50 -14.84
CA SER A 2 -25.32 36.08 -15.05
C SER A 2 -24.68 35.28 -13.92
N GLY A 3 -25.49 34.67 -13.06
CA GLY A 3 -25.00 33.80 -11.99
C GLY A 3 -24.59 32.45 -12.57
N SER A 4 -23.29 32.13 -12.56
CA SER A 4 -22.83 30.80 -12.91
C SER A 4 -23.30 29.81 -11.85
N SER A 5 -24.14 28.85 -12.24
CA SER A 5 -24.52 27.72 -11.39
C SER A 5 -23.27 26.92 -10.97
N PRO A 6 -23.13 26.50 -9.69
CA PRO A 6 -22.00 25.70 -9.26
C PRO A 6 -21.96 24.41 -10.07
N ARG A 7 -20.84 24.14 -10.75
CA ARG A 7 -20.65 22.85 -11.44
C ARG A 7 -20.60 21.77 -10.36
N LYS A 8 -21.55 20.85 -10.41
CA LYS A 8 -21.54 19.65 -9.57
C LYS A 8 -20.46 18.71 -10.13
N LEU A 9 -19.29 18.72 -9.53
CA LEU A 9 -18.19 17.82 -9.90
C LEU A 9 -18.59 16.38 -9.57
N SER A 10 -18.23 15.44 -10.44
CA SER A 10 -18.40 14.01 -10.16
C SER A 10 -17.40 13.57 -9.08
N ASP A 11 -17.71 12.52 -8.30
CA ASP A 11 -16.80 11.99 -7.27
C ASP A 11 -15.40 11.63 -7.83
N SER A 12 -15.33 11.29 -9.12
CA SER A 12 -14.10 11.03 -9.87
C SER A 12 -13.25 12.27 -10.16
N GLU A 13 -13.80 13.48 -10.01
CA GLU A 13 -13.13 14.76 -10.26
C GLU A 13 -12.83 15.54 -8.96
N ILE A 14 -13.26 15.01 -7.82
CA ILE A 14 -12.99 15.59 -6.51
C ILE A 14 -11.66 15.01 -6.01
N TYR A 15 -10.63 15.86 -5.98
CA TYR A 15 -9.31 15.54 -5.43
C TYR A 15 -9.13 16.25 -4.09
N PRO A 16 -9.67 15.71 -2.98
CA PRO A 16 -9.59 16.38 -1.70
C PRO A 16 -8.12 16.46 -1.27
N SER A 17 -7.67 17.66 -0.88
CA SER A 17 -6.32 17.85 -0.34
C SER A 17 -6.14 17.05 0.95
N ALA A 18 -5.01 16.37 1.09
CA ALA A 18 -4.64 15.68 2.33
C ALA A 18 -4.29 16.65 3.47
N PHE A 19 -3.94 17.90 3.14
CA PHE A 19 -3.45 18.92 4.08
C PHE A 19 -4.52 19.92 4.52
N HIS A 20 -5.66 19.97 3.83
CA HIS A 20 -6.75 20.89 4.15
C HIS A 20 -8.01 20.13 4.58
N SER A 21 -8.74 20.69 5.53
CA SER A 21 -10.06 20.20 5.92
C SER A 21 -11.05 20.49 4.79
N THR A 22 -11.36 19.47 3.99
CA THR A 22 -12.39 19.51 2.95
C THR A 22 -13.64 18.76 3.42
N PRO A 23 -14.85 19.28 3.21
CA PRO A 23 -16.10 18.62 3.60
C PRO A 23 -16.26 17.22 3.00
N GLU A 24 -15.73 17.00 1.80
CA GLU A 24 -15.78 15.73 1.05
C GLU A 24 -14.75 14.71 1.53
N ARG A 25 -13.91 15.05 2.51
CA ARG A 25 -12.89 14.13 3.03
C ARG A 25 -13.55 12.91 3.67
N ARG A 26 -13.22 11.73 3.14
CA ARG A 26 -13.59 10.46 3.75
C ARG A 26 -13.00 10.35 5.15
N LYS A 27 -13.86 10.27 6.16
CA LYS A 27 -13.49 9.99 7.55
C LYS A 27 -13.39 8.48 7.72
N PHE A 28 -12.19 8.00 8.04
CA PHE A 28 -11.97 6.60 8.39
C PHE A 28 -12.01 6.44 9.90
N SER A 29 -12.69 5.41 10.39
CA SER A 29 -12.37 4.84 11.70
C SER A 29 -10.96 4.25 11.69
N LYS A 30 -10.40 3.97 12.87
CA LYS A 30 -9.06 3.38 12.98
C LYS A 30 -9.00 2.03 12.26
N GLU A 31 -10.02 1.21 12.45
CA GLU A 31 -10.12 -0.14 11.88
C GLU A 31 -10.27 -0.09 10.36
N GLU A 32 -11.09 0.84 9.84
CA GLU A 32 -11.21 1.04 8.39
C GLU A 32 -9.91 1.56 7.77
N TRP A 33 -9.20 2.44 8.48
CA TRP A 33 -7.91 2.95 8.03
C TRP A 33 -6.85 1.85 7.96
N GLU A 34 -6.76 1.02 9.00
CA GLU A 34 -5.84 -0.13 9.04
C GLU A 34 -6.16 -1.12 7.92
N ARG A 35 -7.44 -1.44 7.73
CA ARG A 35 -7.88 -2.32 6.64
C ARG A 35 -7.56 -1.73 5.28
N PHE A 36 -7.91 -0.47 5.03
CA PHE A 36 -7.63 0.21 3.76
C PHE A 36 -6.14 0.21 3.44
N THR A 37 -5.30 0.52 4.43
CA THR A 37 -3.84 0.54 4.26
C THR A 37 -3.30 -0.84 3.93
N ARG A 38 -3.76 -1.87 4.65
CA ARG A 38 -3.36 -3.27 4.41
C ARG A 38 -3.76 -3.71 3.00
N ASP A 39 -5.03 -3.58 2.66
CA ASP A 39 -5.58 -4.05 1.38
C ASP A 39 -4.90 -3.30 0.21
N SER A 40 -4.67 -1.98 0.33
CA SER A 40 -3.96 -1.19 -0.68
C SER A 40 -2.51 -1.64 -0.86
N THR A 41 -1.80 -1.88 0.25
CA THR A 41 -0.41 -2.36 0.21
C THR A 41 -0.31 -3.74 -0.42
N GLU A 42 -1.22 -4.65 -0.07
CA GLU A 42 -1.28 -6.00 -0.64
C GLU A 42 -1.47 -5.95 -2.16
N ARG A 43 -2.46 -5.19 -2.65
CA ARG A 43 -2.69 -5.05 -4.11
C ARG A 43 -1.51 -4.42 -4.85
N ALA A 44 -0.83 -3.44 -4.24
CA ALA A 44 0.37 -2.84 -4.82
C ALA A 44 1.51 -3.87 -4.92
N LEU A 45 1.68 -4.71 -3.90
CA LEU A 45 2.66 -5.80 -3.91
C LEU A 45 2.30 -6.87 -4.94
N GLU A 46 1.04 -7.30 -5.03
CA GLU A 46 0.56 -8.23 -6.06
C GLU A 46 0.87 -7.72 -7.47
N GLY A 47 0.59 -6.44 -7.74
CA GLY A 47 0.91 -5.81 -9.02
C GLY A 47 2.41 -5.78 -9.30
N LEU A 48 3.22 -5.49 -8.27
CA LEU A 48 4.68 -5.47 -8.39
C LEU A 48 5.26 -6.86 -8.70
N VAL A 49 4.85 -7.90 -7.96
CA VAL A 49 5.37 -9.26 -8.16
C VAL A 49 4.89 -9.90 -9.47
N SER A 50 3.78 -9.41 -10.02
CA SER A 50 3.28 -9.82 -11.34
C SER A 50 4.10 -9.23 -12.50
N SER A 51 5.02 -8.28 -12.23
CA SER A 51 5.87 -7.68 -13.25
C SER A 51 7.06 -8.59 -13.60
N PRO A 52 7.21 -9.04 -14.86
CA PRO A 52 8.35 -9.88 -15.28
C PRO A 52 9.71 -9.22 -15.04
N ASP A 53 9.77 -7.88 -15.17
CA ASP A 53 11.01 -7.14 -14.97
C ASP A 53 11.40 -7.08 -13.50
N PHE A 54 10.41 -6.93 -12.61
CA PHE A 54 10.67 -7.03 -11.18
C PHE A 54 11.14 -8.43 -10.81
N SER A 55 10.51 -9.49 -11.33
CA SER A 55 10.95 -10.87 -11.06
C SER A 55 12.40 -11.12 -11.49
N LYS A 56 12.79 -10.67 -12.69
CA LYS A 56 14.19 -10.77 -13.16
C LYS A 56 15.14 -9.99 -12.27
N TRP A 57 14.77 -8.77 -11.88
CA TRP A 57 15.58 -7.94 -11.01
C TRP A 57 15.80 -8.59 -9.64
N VAL A 58 14.73 -9.11 -9.01
CA VAL A 58 14.81 -9.81 -7.72
C VAL A 58 15.70 -11.03 -7.82
N ALA A 59 15.57 -11.85 -8.87
CA ALA A 59 16.41 -13.02 -9.06
C ALA A 59 17.90 -12.67 -9.16
N ALA A 60 18.24 -11.53 -9.77
CA ALA A 60 19.60 -11.05 -9.91
C ALA A 60 20.14 -10.28 -8.68
N ASN A 61 19.29 -9.92 -7.71
CA ASN A 61 19.62 -9.04 -6.58
C ASN A 61 19.11 -9.58 -5.24
N ALA A 62 18.84 -10.89 -5.15
CA ALA A 62 18.19 -11.49 -3.98
C ALA A 62 19.01 -11.29 -2.69
N GLU A 63 20.34 -11.20 -2.80
CA GLU A 63 21.26 -10.92 -1.71
C GLU A 63 21.10 -9.52 -1.10
N ARG A 64 20.50 -8.57 -1.85
CA ARG A 64 20.27 -7.19 -1.40
C ARG A 64 18.95 -7.02 -0.64
N ILE A 65 18.05 -8.00 -0.72
CA ILE A 65 16.72 -7.90 -0.12
C ILE A 65 16.77 -8.52 1.28
N THR A 66 16.48 -7.71 2.29
CA THR A 66 16.36 -8.18 3.69
C THR A 66 14.98 -7.86 4.22
N VAL A 67 14.32 -8.87 4.80
CA VAL A 67 13.03 -8.72 5.45
C VAL A 67 13.25 -8.72 6.96
N THR A 68 12.90 -7.62 7.62
CA THR A 68 12.92 -7.57 9.08
C THR A 68 11.67 -8.28 9.60
N PRO A 69 11.80 -9.35 10.41
CA PRO A 69 10.65 -9.99 11.02
C PRO A 69 9.85 -8.97 11.82
N ARG A 70 8.52 -8.97 11.64
CA ARG A 70 7.63 -8.18 12.48
C ARG A 70 7.79 -8.67 13.91
N LYS A 71 8.11 -7.78 14.85
CA LYS A 71 8.19 -8.10 16.28
C LYS A 71 6.80 -8.50 16.77
N THR A 72 6.46 -9.78 16.69
CA THR A 72 5.37 -10.35 17.46
C THR A 72 5.88 -10.50 18.89
N SER A 73 5.07 -10.13 19.87
CA SER A 73 5.38 -10.23 21.30
C SER A 73 5.54 -11.67 21.83
N ALA A 74 5.76 -12.64 20.93
CA ALA A 74 6.05 -14.01 21.25
C ALA A 74 7.27 -14.48 20.43
N ASP A 75 8.29 -14.82 21.20
CA ASP A 75 9.44 -15.68 20.93
C ASP A 75 10.66 -15.15 20.17
N SER A 76 11.66 -14.84 20.99
CA SER A 76 13.07 -14.74 20.66
C SER A 76 13.68 -16.13 20.48
N SER A 77 13.54 -16.76 19.30
CA SER A 77 14.49 -17.80 18.88
C SER A 77 14.46 -18.03 17.35
N VAL A 78 15.59 -17.72 16.71
CA VAL A 78 16.17 -18.33 15.49
C VAL A 78 15.18 -18.85 14.42
N CYS A 79 15.13 -18.28 13.21
CA CYS A 79 15.98 -18.82 12.13
C CYS A 79 16.20 -17.79 11.02
N ARG A 80 17.35 -17.09 11.07
CA ARG A 80 17.93 -16.53 9.85
C ARG A 80 18.33 -17.70 8.95
N ARG A 81 17.82 -17.71 7.72
CA ARG A 81 18.12 -18.62 6.58
C ARG A 81 17.24 -19.86 6.50
N LYS A 82 16.26 -19.81 5.59
CA LYS A 82 15.76 -20.94 4.76
C LYS A 82 14.80 -20.40 3.69
N TRP A 83 15.36 -19.64 2.74
CA TRP A 83 14.67 -19.31 1.46
C TRP A 83 15.24 -20.12 0.28
N PHE A 84 16.19 -21.04 0.53
CA PHE A 84 16.84 -21.85 -0.51
C PHE A 84 16.21 -23.26 -0.61
N LEU A 85 14.91 -23.36 -0.88
CA LEU A 85 14.28 -24.63 -1.29
C LEU A 85 13.08 -24.37 -2.20
N VAL A 86 13.27 -23.68 -3.32
CA VAL A 86 12.36 -23.76 -4.48
C VAL A 86 13.21 -23.67 -5.75
N PHE A 87 13.52 -24.85 -6.31
CA PHE A 87 14.29 -25.21 -7.52
C PHE A 87 15.82 -25.04 -7.49
#